data_AF-A0AAV0ZPY8-F1
#
_entry.id   AF-A0AAV0ZPY8-F1
#
_cell.length_a   1.000
_cell.length_b   1.000
_cell.length_c   1.000
_cell.angle_alpha   90.00
_cell.angle_beta   90.00
_cell.angle_gamma   90.00
#
_symmetry.space_group_name_H-M   'P 1'
#
loop_
_entity.id
_entity.type
_entity.pdbx_description
1 polymer ?
#
loop_
_entity_poly.entity_id
_entity_poly.type
_entity_poly.pdbx_seq_one_letter_code
_entity_poly.pdbx_strand_id
1 'polypeptide(L)'
;MAASSHFNTKSNFHGRPISLPSRLHPLTLKCNQHLETFLRSSNETSSPSLLFHKIDGLRDLIECVENLVQLPLTKDALLHDQHQENCVNILLDGSLRLLDVCSIAKDALIHTKECTRELLSNYKKKRRRNGCHCRG
;
A
#
# COMPACT_ATOMS: atom_id res chain seq x y z
N MET A 1 26.27 -34.91 27.19
CA MET A 1 26.99 -33.66 27.50
C MET A 1 26.40 -32.56 26.62
N ALA A 2 25.64 -31.64 27.21
CA ALA A 2 25.06 -30.49 26.53
C ALA A 2 26.09 -29.35 26.47
N ALA A 3 26.29 -28.76 25.30
CA ALA A 3 27.09 -27.54 25.14
C ALA A 3 26.15 -26.40 24.75
N SER A 4 25.84 -25.55 25.72
CA SER A 4 25.00 -24.36 25.54
C SER A 4 25.87 -23.21 25.02
N SER A 5 25.79 -22.90 23.74
CA SER A 5 26.42 -21.70 23.17
C SER A 5 25.52 -20.49 23.38
N HIS A 6 25.89 -19.63 24.33
CA HIS A 6 25.29 -18.31 24.55
C HIS A 6 25.66 -17.39 23.36
N PHE A 7 24.72 -17.17 22.45
CA PHE A 7 24.84 -16.08 21.48
C PHE A 7 24.43 -14.78 22.17
N ASN A 8 25.40 -14.10 22.78
CA ASN A 8 25.26 -12.71 23.19
C ASN A 8 25.43 -11.81 21.95
N THR A 9 24.41 -11.75 21.11
CA THR A 9 24.28 -10.69 20.11
C THR A 9 23.78 -9.45 20.82
N LYS A 10 24.71 -8.65 21.35
CA LYS A 10 24.48 -7.23 21.62
C LYS A 10 24.09 -6.58 20.30
N SER A 11 22.79 -6.50 20.04
CA SER A 11 22.26 -5.66 18.98
C SER A 11 22.47 -4.20 19.42
N ASN A 12 23.59 -3.63 18.97
CA ASN A 12 23.72 -2.19 18.86
C ASN A 12 22.71 -1.73 17.80
N PHE A 13 21.44 -1.68 18.17
CA PHE A 13 20.48 -0.88 17.44
C PHE A 13 20.90 0.56 17.67
N HIS A 14 21.71 1.08 16.75
CA HIS A 14 21.80 2.50 16.51
C HIS A 14 20.37 2.97 16.24
N GLY A 15 19.75 3.54 17.28
CA GLY A 15 18.53 4.30 17.15
C GLY A 15 18.81 5.38 16.14
N ARG A 16 18.41 5.12 14.88
CA ARG A 16 18.35 6.14 13.85
C ARG A 16 17.40 7.19 14.43
N PRO A 17 17.87 8.40 14.77
CA PRO A 17 16.98 9.41 15.30
C PRO A 17 15.87 9.57 14.27
N ILE A 18 14.63 9.37 14.71
CA ILE A 18 13.46 9.77 13.98
C ILE A 18 13.64 11.28 13.85
N SER A 19 14.19 11.72 12.72
CA SER A 19 14.24 13.13 12.39
C SER A 19 12.82 13.54 12.08
N LEU A 20 12.05 13.79 13.15
CA LEU A 20 10.98 14.76 13.06
C LEU A 20 11.61 15.99 12.41
N PRO A 21 11.02 16.59 11.36
CA PRO A 21 11.52 17.84 10.84
C PRO A 21 11.53 18.82 12.01
N SER A 22 12.73 19.10 12.55
CA SER A 22 12.93 19.81 13.81
C SER A 22 12.56 21.29 13.71
N ARG A 23 12.15 21.73 12.51
CA ARG A 23 11.49 22.99 12.25
C ARG A 23 10.29 22.75 11.34
N LEU A 24 9.11 23.11 11.82
CA LEU A 24 7.98 23.40 10.95
C LEU A 24 8.44 24.48 9.94
N HIS A 25 8.05 24.31 8.67
CA HIS A 25 8.35 25.31 7.66
C HIS A 25 7.80 26.67 8.12
N PRO A 26 8.54 27.79 7.95
CA PRO A 26 8.11 29.12 8.42
C PRO A 26 6.69 29.48 7.98
N LEU A 27 6.29 29.00 6.80
CA LEU A 27 4.96 29.19 6.24
C LEU A 27 3.87 28.37 6.96
N THR A 28 4.18 27.14 7.40
CA THR A 28 3.28 26.32 8.24
C THR A 28 3.03 26.99 9.59
N LEU A 29 4.08 27.56 10.19
CA LEU A 29 3.96 28.32 11.44
C LEU A 29 3.04 29.54 11.25
N LYS A 30 3.24 30.29 10.16
CA LYS A 30 2.43 31.46 9.81
C LYS A 30 0.96 31.08 9.62
N CYS A 31 0.67 29.98 8.92
CA CYS A 31 -0.72 29.54 8.73
C CYS A 31 -1.38 29.14 10.04
N ASN A 32 -0.66 28.42 10.91
CA ASN A 32 -1.18 28.06 12.24
C ASN A 32 -1.48 29.30 13.08
N GLN A 33 -0.64 30.34 13.01
CA GLN A 33 -0.89 31.61 13.70
C GLN A 33 -2.15 32.31 13.17
N HIS A 34 -2.32 32.42 11.85
CA HIS A 34 -3.54 32.99 11.25
C HIS A 34 -4.79 32.20 11.66
N LEU A 35 -4.70 30.87 11.68
CA LEU A 35 -5.80 29.98 12.07
C LEU A 35 -6.20 30.19 13.55
N GLU A 36 -5.23 30.22 14.46
CA GLU A 36 -5.47 30.50 15.89
C GLU A 36 -6.08 31.90 16.11
N THR A 37 -5.58 32.91 15.40
CA THR A 37 -6.12 34.29 15.50
C THR A 37 -7.54 34.39 14.94
N PHE A 38 -7.82 33.71 13.83
CA PHE A 38 -9.16 33.64 13.24
C PHE A 38 -10.15 32.96 14.18
N LEU A 39 -9.81 31.79 14.72
CA LEU A 39 -10.64 31.05 15.68
C LEU A 39 -10.93 31.88 16.93
N ARG A 40 -9.92 32.57 17.47
CA ARG A 40 -10.10 33.45 18.63
C ARG A 40 -11.06 34.59 18.35
N SER A 41 -10.92 35.25 17.19
CA SER A 41 -11.85 36.32 16.79
C SER A 41 -13.27 35.80 16.60
N SER A 42 -13.44 34.57 16.09
CA SER A 42 -14.74 33.97 15.79
C SER A 42 -15.64 33.85 17.03
N ASN A 43 -15.04 33.65 18.21
CA ASN A 43 -15.76 33.45 19.47
C ASN A 43 -16.24 34.75 20.15
N GLU A 44 -15.88 35.92 19.61
CA GLU A 44 -16.29 37.22 20.16
C GLU A 44 -17.59 37.76 19.56
N THR A 45 -18.33 38.50 20.39
CA THR A 45 -19.67 39.05 20.12
C THR A 45 -19.66 39.92 18.86
N SER A 46 -20.60 39.65 17.95
CA SER A 46 -20.62 40.22 16.60
C SER A 46 -20.87 41.73 16.61
N SER A 47 -19.81 42.52 16.38
CA SER A 47 -19.87 43.92 15.97
C SER A 47 -19.57 44.04 14.47
N PRO A 48 -20.14 45.01 13.72
CA PRO A 48 -19.87 45.18 12.29
C PRO A 48 -18.37 45.30 11.96
N SER A 49 -17.60 46.03 12.78
CA SER A 49 -16.15 46.16 12.63
C SER A 49 -15.40 44.84 12.84
N LEU A 50 -15.90 44.00 13.76
CA LEU A 50 -15.35 42.68 14.05
C LEU A 50 -15.64 41.69 12.92
N LEU A 51 -16.79 41.83 12.24
CA LEU A 51 -17.12 41.03 11.05
C LEU A 51 -16.17 41.30 9.89
N PHE A 52 -15.83 42.57 9.62
CA PHE A 52 -14.84 42.90 8.59
C PHE A 52 -13.45 42.32 8.92
N HIS A 53 -13.03 42.40 10.19
CA HIS A 53 -11.76 41.81 10.64
C HIS A 53 -11.76 40.27 10.56
N LYS A 54 -12.90 39.61 10.79
CA LYS A 54 -13.04 38.15 10.59
C LYS A 54 -12.88 37.77 9.11
N ILE A 55 -13.49 38.54 8.20
CA ILE A 55 -13.41 38.30 6.75
C ILE A 55 -11.98 38.49 6.25
N ASP A 56 -11.28 39.52 6.74
CA ASP A 56 -9.89 39.80 6.39
C ASP A 56 -8.95 38.70 6.90
N GLY A 57 -9.11 38.28 8.17
CA GLY A 57 -8.36 37.16 8.73
C GLY A 57 -8.62 35.82 8.02
N LEU A 58 -9.84 35.60 7.51
CA LEU A 58 -10.15 34.44 6.68
C LEU A 58 -9.43 34.49 5.32
N ARG A 59 -9.39 35.67 4.68
CA ARG A 59 -8.67 35.88 3.43
C ARG A 59 -7.17 35.60 3.59
N ASP A 60 -6.55 36.13 4.64
CA ASP A 60 -5.14 35.89 4.96
C ASP A 60 -4.83 34.41 5.20
N LEU A 61 -5.75 33.71 5.89
CA LEU A 61 -5.62 32.27 6.11
C LEU A 61 -5.70 31.48 4.81
N ILE A 62 -6.65 31.82 3.93
CA ILE A 62 -6.80 31.18 2.62
C ILE A 62 -5.52 31.39 1.79
N GLU A 63 -5.01 32.61 1.72
CA GLU A 63 -3.77 32.91 0.99
C GLU A 63 -2.57 32.15 1.59
N CYS A 64 -2.49 32.04 2.91
CA CYS A 64 -1.43 31.26 3.55
C CYS A 64 -1.49 29.77 3.18
N VAL A 65 -2.69 29.18 3.21
CA VAL A 65 -2.90 27.77 2.85
C VAL A 65 -2.60 27.52 1.37
N GLU A 66 -3.02 28.41 0.48
CA GLU A 66 -2.70 28.33 -0.95
C GLU A 66 -1.19 28.32 -1.17
N ASN A 67 -0.46 29.23 -0.53
CA ASN A 67 1.00 29.26 -0.56
C ASN A 67 1.61 27.96 0.00
N LEU A 68 1.03 27.40 1.06
CA LEU A 68 1.49 26.14 1.67
C LEU A 68 1.31 24.94 0.75
N VAL A 69 0.18 24.86 0.05
CA VAL A 69 -0.10 23.80 -0.92
C VAL A 69 0.78 23.95 -2.17
N GLN A 70 1.16 25.19 -2.52
CA GLN A 70 2.05 25.44 -3.65
C GLN A 70 3.50 24.99 -3.43
N LEU A 71 3.94 24.83 -2.18
CA LEU A 71 5.29 24.37 -1.85
C LEU A 71 5.61 23.03 -2.53
N PRO A 72 6.80 22.89 -3.14
CA PRO A 72 7.23 21.64 -3.77
C PRO A 72 7.12 20.45 -2.83
N LEU A 73 7.56 20.62 -1.58
CA LEU A 73 7.56 19.55 -0.58
C LEU A 73 6.14 19.07 -0.22
N THR A 74 5.16 19.98 -0.22
CA THR A 74 3.75 19.64 0.01
C THR A 74 3.16 18.92 -1.19
N LYS A 75 3.44 19.40 -2.41
CA LYS A 75 3.01 18.73 -3.65
C LYS A 75 3.60 17.35 -3.78
N ASP A 76 4.89 17.20 -3.51
CA ASP A 76 5.59 15.93 -3.56
C ASP A 76 5.00 14.97 -2.53
N ALA A 77 4.71 15.40 -1.30
CA ALA A 77 4.07 14.56 -0.30
C ALA A 77 2.66 14.11 -0.72
N LEU A 78 1.84 15.02 -1.26
CA LEU A 78 0.49 14.71 -1.73
C LEU A 78 0.48 13.75 -2.93
N LEU A 79 1.42 13.95 -3.87
CA LEU A 79 1.56 13.08 -5.05
C LEU A 79 2.22 11.74 -4.71
N HIS A 80 3.13 11.72 -3.73
CA HIS A 80 3.82 10.51 -3.30
C HIS A 80 2.85 9.48 -2.75
N ASP A 81 1.91 9.90 -1.91
CA ASP A 81 0.91 9.02 -1.29
C ASP A 81 -0.01 8.41 -2.37
N GLN A 82 -0.52 9.25 -3.27
CA GLN A 82 -1.36 8.80 -4.39
C GLN A 82 -0.61 7.88 -5.37
N HIS A 83 0.65 8.20 -5.67
CA HIS A 83 1.48 7.39 -6.55
C HIS A 83 1.86 6.06 -5.91
N GLN A 84 2.12 6.04 -4.60
CA GLN A 84 2.43 4.81 -3.86
C GLN A 84 1.24 3.86 -3.85
N GLU A 85 0.04 4.35 -3.54
CA GLU A 85 -1.19 3.53 -3.59
C GLU A 85 -1.43 2.97 -5.00
N ASN A 86 -1.30 3.80 -6.03
CA ASN A 86 -1.48 3.37 -7.41
C ASN A 86 -0.44 2.33 -7.85
N CYS A 87 0.84 2.51 -7.51
CA CYS A 87 1.88 1.54 -7.81
C CYS A 87 1.64 0.19 -7.12
N VAL A 88 1.22 0.21 -5.85
CA VAL A 88 0.87 -1.02 -5.12
C VAL A 88 -0.32 -1.72 -5.77
N ASN A 89 -1.35 -0.99 -6.17
CA ASN A 89 -2.52 -1.56 -6.85
C ASN A 89 -2.16 -2.19 -8.20
N ILE A 90 -1.34 -1.52 -9.02
CA ILE A 90 -0.88 -2.06 -10.31
C ILE A 90 -0.04 -3.33 -10.12
N LEU A 91 0.87 -3.33 -9.14
CA LEU A 91 1.69 -4.50 -8.83
C LEU A 91 0.84 -5.67 -8.34
N LEU A 92 -0.15 -5.39 -7.49
CA LEU A 92 -1.06 -6.39 -6.95
C LEU A 92 -1.94 -6.99 -8.05
N ASP A 93 -2.51 -6.16 -8.94
CA ASP A 93 -3.29 -6.62 -10.09
C ASP A 93 -2.46 -7.55 -10.99
N GLY A 94 -1.24 -7.13 -11.35
CA GLY A 94 -0.34 -7.96 -12.14
C GLY A 94 0.00 -9.29 -11.48
N SER A 95 0.20 -9.29 -10.15
CA SER A 95 0.49 -10.49 -9.38
C SER A 95 -0.70 -11.45 -9.31
N LEU A 96 -1.91 -10.92 -9.13
CA LEU A 96 -3.15 -11.71 -9.14
C LEU A 96 -3.38 -12.36 -10.50
N ARG A 97 -3.21 -11.61 -11.60
CA ARG A 97 -3.33 -12.14 -12.95
C ARG A 97 -2.31 -13.25 -13.23
N LEU A 98 -1.09 -13.11 -12.73
CA LEU A 98 -0.07 -14.18 -12.85
C LEU A 98 -0.50 -15.42 -12.07
N LEU A 99 -1.02 -15.25 -10.86
CA LEU A 99 -1.51 -16.35 -10.03
C LEU A 99 -2.67 -17.09 -10.72
N ASP A 100 -3.59 -16.37 -11.36
CA ASP A 100 -4.69 -16.96 -12.13
C ASP A 100 -4.15 -17.82 -13.28
N VAL A 101 -3.20 -17.30 -14.06
CA VAL A 101 -2.54 -18.05 -15.14
C VAL A 101 -1.83 -19.29 -14.60
N CYS A 102 -1.12 -19.16 -13.47
CA CYS A 102 -0.48 -20.30 -12.81
C CYS A 102 -1.50 -21.34 -12.32
N SER A 103 -2.66 -20.92 -11.81
CA SER A 103 -3.73 -21.82 -11.40
C SER A 103 -4.28 -22.59 -12.60
N ILE A 104 -4.58 -21.90 -13.69
CA ILE A 104 -5.04 -22.51 -14.94
C ILE A 104 -4.02 -23.53 -15.47
N ALA A 105 -2.73 -23.16 -15.48
CA ALA A 105 -1.66 -24.05 -15.93
C ALA A 105 -1.55 -25.30 -15.03
N LYS A 106 -1.69 -25.14 -13.71
CA LYS A 106 -1.70 -26.25 -12.76
C LYS A 106 -2.88 -27.20 -13.03
N ASP A 107 -4.07 -26.66 -13.24
CA ASP A 107 -5.28 -27.46 -13.48
C ASP A 107 -5.19 -28.20 -14.82
N ALA A 108 -4.68 -27.54 -15.86
CA ALA A 108 -4.40 -28.17 -17.14
C ALA A 108 -3.41 -29.34 -17.01
N LEU A 109 -2.33 -29.15 -16.23
CA LEU A 109 -1.34 -30.20 -15.99
C LEU A 109 -1.94 -31.39 -15.23
N ILE A 110 -2.76 -31.12 -14.20
CA ILE A 110 -3.48 -32.16 -13.45
C ILE A 110 -4.39 -32.95 -14.40
N HIS A 111 -5.17 -32.26 -15.22
CA HIS A 111 -6.07 -32.88 -16.19
C HIS A 111 -5.31 -33.75 -17.21
N THR A 112 -4.19 -33.28 -17.75
CA THR A 112 -3.35 -34.06 -18.67
C THR A 112 -2.80 -35.32 -18.00
N LYS A 113 -2.37 -35.23 -16.73
CA LYS A 113 -1.87 -36.38 -15.96
C LYS A 113 -2.96 -37.44 -15.75
N GLU A 114 -4.17 -37.02 -15.42
CA GLU A 114 -5.32 -37.92 -15.24
C GLU A 114 -5.72 -38.58 -16.56
N CYS A 115 -5.86 -37.82 -17.64
CA CYS A 115 -6.16 -38.33 -18.97
C CYS A 115 -5.12 -39.38 -19.42
N THR A 116 -3.84 -39.11 -19.22
CA THR A 116 -2.76 -40.07 -19.53
C THR A 116 -2.90 -41.36 -18.71
N ARG A 117 -3.22 -41.25 -17.41
CA ARG A 117 -3.44 -42.41 -16.54
C ARG A 117 -4.62 -43.25 -17.01
N GLU A 118 -5.72 -42.61 -17.39
CA GLU A 118 -6.92 -43.26 -17.90
C GLU A 118 -6.64 -44.01 -19.20
N LEU A 119 -5.99 -43.36 -20.17
CA LEU A 119 -5.60 -43.97 -21.45
C LEU A 119 -4.72 -45.21 -21.24
N LEU A 120 -3.69 -45.11 -20.40
CA LEU A 120 -2.82 -46.25 -20.07
C LEU A 120 -3.60 -47.38 -19.39
N SER A 121 -4.53 -47.06 -18.49
CA SER A 121 -5.37 -48.05 -17.82
C SER A 121 -6.28 -48.79 -18.82
N ASN A 122 -6.88 -48.06 -19.75
CA ASN A 122 -7.75 -48.60 -20.80
C ASN A 122 -6.97 -49.47 -21.79
N TYR A 123 -5.78 -49.02 -22.21
CA TYR A 123 -4.89 -49.83 -23.04
C TYR A 123 -4.52 -51.16 -22.36
N LYS A 124 -4.11 -51.12 -21.09
CA LYS A 124 -3.80 -52.34 -20.30
C LYS A 124 -5.01 -53.27 -20.18
N LYS A 125 -6.21 -52.74 -19.92
CA LYS A 125 -7.46 -53.52 -19.87
C LYS A 125 -7.77 -54.16 -21.23
N LYS A 126 -7.63 -53.42 -22.34
CA LYS A 126 -7.85 -53.93 -23.70
C LYS A 126 -6.88 -55.06 -24.06
N ARG A 127 -5.59 -54.91 -23.74
CA ARG A 127 -4.58 -55.97 -23.97
C ARG A 127 -4.92 -57.25 -23.20
N ARG A 128 -5.36 -57.13 -21.94
CA ARG A 128 -5.81 -58.30 -21.15
C ARG A 128 -7.01 -59.00 -21.78
N ARG A 129 -8.00 -58.26 -22.28
CA ARG A 129 -9.17 -58.84 -22.98
C ARG A 129 -8.77 -59.57 -24.26
N ASN A 130 -7.89 -58.97 -25.07
CA ASN A 130 -7.49 -59.55 -26.37
C ASN A 130 -6.52 -60.75 -26.23
N GLY A 131 -5.73 -60.82 -25.15
CA GLY A 131 -4.82 -61.95 -24.88
C GLY A 131 -5.50 -63.23 -24.38
N CYS A 132 -6.77 -63.15 -23.96
CA CYS A 132 -7.56 -64.31 -23.53
C CYS A 132 -8.27 -65.03 -24.69
N HIS A 133 -8.10 -64.57 -25.94
CA HIS A 133 -8.83 -65.10 -27.11
C HIS A 133 -8.09 -66.22 -27.88
N CYS A 134 -7.01 -66.78 -27.32
CA CYS A 134 -6.24 -67.88 -27.93
C CYS A 134 -6.09 -69.07 -26.97
N ARG A 135 -7.21 -69.64 -26.51
CA ARG A 135 -7.28 -71.00 -25.94
C ARG A 135 -8.66 -71.58 -26.25
N GLY A 136 -8.80 -72.14 -27.44
CA GLY A 136 -9.95 -72.90 -27.91
C GLY A 136 -9.44 -73.85 -28.97
#